data_AF-K1XRK0-F1
#
_entry.id   AF-K1XRK0-F1
#
_cell.length_a   1.000
_cell.length_b   1.000
_cell.length_c   1.000
_cell.angle_alpha   90.00
_cell.angle_beta   90.00
_cell.angle_gamma   90.00
#
_symmetry.space_group_name_H-M   'P 1'
#
loop_
_entity.id
_entity.type
_entity.pdbx_description
1 polymer ?
#
loop_
_entity_poly.entity_id
_entity_poly.type
_entity_poly.pdbx_seq_one_letter_code
_entity_poly.pdbx_strand_id
1 'polypeptide(L)'
;MLKFFLYMNQGKQKLIFYFTFIAIGIYFAEVVSTNMPYALLHPLMYPAYGLLYIFFIDTLIRYNCYCIKNWYIFGALVGLITETYVAKVTFHGAGGENIQFLGVDIGAVLFIILFYHAWFSFIIPSYFAKRVLKMPLPIIEKRFFDIFFLFIPLFLLPISVQKSLNIGISALLILMSFSGIIFILSCYILKKTGPIKNILLTVTEKKILFLVTLLIYSFFFIFGTNHLAHNKAPLDFPPGSMFLLTFVIIMYLILNIRSVKKSNEITEISYNPNLINIRLVVTWIVFHISATGVLIASLHVFIIPILKFLTLLFGLLGISVSIYMLTSSTFYILNQKKM
;
A
#
# COMPACT_ATOMS: atom_id res chain seq x y z
N MET A 1 22.69 3.00 25.61
CA MET A 1 21.73 2.79 24.50
C MET A 1 20.28 2.55 24.95
N LEU A 2 19.99 1.75 25.99
CA LEU A 2 18.60 1.48 26.44
C LEU A 2 17.85 2.69 27.04
N LYS A 3 18.55 3.66 27.65
CA LYS A 3 17.92 4.84 28.27
C LYS A 3 17.38 5.88 27.26
N PHE A 4 17.84 5.87 26.01
CA PHE A 4 17.42 6.85 25.00
C PHE A 4 16.01 6.58 24.45
N PHE A 5 15.56 5.32 24.44
CA PHE A 5 14.27 4.93 23.89
C PHE A 5 13.10 5.06 24.87
N LEU A 6 13.38 5.04 26.18
CA LEU A 6 12.36 5.13 27.24
C LEU A 6 11.71 6.52 27.36
N TYR A 7 12.23 7.54 26.68
CA TYR A 7 11.72 8.93 26.71
C TYR A 7 11.42 9.49 25.31
N MET A 8 10.80 8.70 24.43
CA MET A 8 10.24 9.27 23.21
C MET A 8 8.93 9.98 23.49
N ASN A 9 8.86 11.26 23.12
CA ASN A 9 7.61 12.04 23.12
C ASN A 9 6.53 11.30 22.29
N GLN A 10 5.27 11.35 22.73
CA GLN A 10 4.11 10.70 22.09
C GLN A 10 4.06 10.93 20.57
N GLY A 11 4.37 12.14 20.09
CA GLY A 11 4.41 12.44 18.65
C GLY A 11 5.41 11.56 17.86
N LYS A 12 6.59 11.29 18.42
CA LYS A 12 7.59 10.40 17.78
C LYS A 12 7.10 8.95 17.75
N GLN A 13 6.43 8.51 18.83
CA GLN A 13 5.87 7.16 18.90
C GLN A 13 4.77 6.96 17.84
N LYS A 14 3.88 7.95 17.66
CA LYS A 14 2.88 7.95 16.58
C LYS A 14 3.52 7.88 15.20
N LEU A 15 4.58 8.66 14.96
CA LEU A 15 5.29 8.62 13.67
C LEU A 15 5.88 7.23 13.40
N ILE A 16 6.49 6.58 14.40
CA ILE A 16 7.01 5.21 14.26
C ILE A 16 5.88 4.21 14.00
N PHE A 17 4.71 4.37 14.65
CA PHE A 17 3.52 3.56 14.38
C PHE A 17 3.10 3.64 12.90
N TYR A 18 2.94 4.87 12.38
CA TYR A 18 2.55 5.08 10.99
C TYR A 18 3.64 4.66 10.00
N PHE A 19 4.91 4.88 10.32
CA PHE A 19 6.03 4.42 9.48
C PHE A 19 6.07 2.88 9.41
N THR A 20 5.81 2.20 10.53
CA THR A 20 5.71 0.73 10.54
C THR A 20 4.56 0.29 9.63
N PHE A 21 3.42 0.97 9.65
CA PHE A 21 2.32 0.68 8.73
C PHE A 21 2.71 0.87 7.25
N ILE A 22 3.44 1.93 6.93
CA ILE A 22 3.98 2.17 5.59
C ILE A 22 4.94 1.04 5.18
N ALA A 23 5.83 0.61 6.08
CA ALA A 23 6.76 -0.48 5.82
C ALA A 23 6.04 -1.81 5.53
N ILE A 24 4.95 -2.10 6.25
CA ILE A 24 4.07 -3.24 5.95
C ILE A 24 3.45 -3.07 4.56
N GLY A 25 2.84 -1.91 4.29
CA GLY A 25 2.20 -1.62 3.00
C GLY A 25 3.15 -1.84 1.82
N ILE A 26 4.36 -1.28 1.90
CA ILE A 26 5.40 -1.42 0.88
C ILE A 26 5.89 -2.87 0.78
N TYR A 27 6.14 -3.52 1.92
CA TYR A 27 6.55 -4.92 1.90
C TYR A 27 5.51 -5.80 1.20
N PHE A 28 4.22 -5.61 1.49
CA PHE A 28 3.17 -6.37 0.82
C PHE A 28 2.97 -5.98 -0.65
N ALA A 29 3.03 -4.68 -0.94
CA ALA A 29 2.84 -4.14 -2.28
C ALA A 29 3.93 -4.56 -3.26
N GLU A 30 5.13 -4.92 -2.79
CA GLU A 30 6.31 -5.05 -3.65
C GLU A 30 7.07 -6.35 -3.44
N VAL A 31 7.26 -6.76 -2.18
CA VAL A 31 7.93 -8.03 -1.88
C VAL A 31 6.96 -9.18 -2.00
N VAL A 32 5.84 -9.08 -1.28
CA VAL A 32 4.89 -10.21 -1.21
C VAL A 32 4.30 -10.49 -2.58
N SER A 33 4.05 -9.43 -3.31
CA SER A 33 3.57 -9.41 -4.67
C SER A 33 4.62 -9.60 -5.75
N THR A 34 5.90 -9.62 -5.39
CA THR A 34 7.05 -9.73 -6.31
C THR A 34 7.04 -8.69 -7.43
N ASN A 35 6.31 -7.58 -7.22
CA ASN A 35 6.35 -6.44 -8.09
C ASN A 35 7.65 -5.71 -7.74
N MET A 36 8.59 -5.68 -8.67
CA MET A 36 9.81 -4.89 -8.51
C MET A 36 9.59 -3.50 -9.10
N PRO A 37 9.06 -2.50 -8.36
CA PRO A 37 9.15 -1.16 -8.83
C PRO A 37 10.60 -0.75 -8.61
N TYR A 38 11.35 -0.65 -9.70
CA TYR A 38 12.66 0.01 -9.71
C TYR A 38 12.63 1.36 -8.98
N ALA A 39 11.45 2.01 -8.93
CA ALA A 39 11.17 3.19 -8.12
C ALA A 39 11.68 3.07 -6.67
N LEU A 40 11.40 1.98 -5.96
CA LEU A 40 11.70 1.87 -4.53
C LEU A 40 13.15 1.52 -4.20
N LEU A 41 14.01 1.33 -5.21
CA LEU A 41 15.46 1.31 -5.00
C LEU A 41 15.95 2.65 -4.45
N HIS A 42 15.20 3.73 -4.68
CA HIS A 42 15.51 5.04 -4.11
C HIS A 42 14.78 5.24 -2.76
N PRO A 43 15.49 5.39 -1.63
CA PRO A 43 14.87 5.49 -0.30
C PRO A 43 13.86 6.65 -0.16
N LEU A 44 14.03 7.73 -0.92
CA LEU A 44 13.10 8.88 -0.94
C LEU A 44 11.70 8.53 -1.47
N MET A 45 11.52 7.37 -2.10
CA MET A 45 10.22 6.93 -2.62
C MET A 45 9.32 6.33 -1.52
N TYR A 46 9.89 5.88 -0.40
CA TYR A 46 9.12 5.33 0.72
C TYR A 46 8.08 6.33 1.27
N PRO A 47 8.46 7.59 1.57
CA PRO A 47 7.49 8.62 1.94
C PRO A 47 6.45 8.91 0.84
N ALA A 48 6.85 8.96 -0.42
CA ALA A 48 5.95 9.25 -1.53
C ALA A 48 4.82 8.21 -1.66
N TYR A 49 5.18 6.93 -1.50
CA TYR A 49 4.26 5.80 -1.51
C TYR A 49 3.41 5.71 -0.24
N GLY A 50 3.95 6.11 0.91
CA GLY A 50 3.35 5.82 2.22
C GLY A 50 2.56 6.97 2.87
N LEU A 51 2.81 8.24 2.54
CA LEU A 51 2.25 9.36 3.31
C LEU A 51 0.72 9.39 3.32
N LEU A 52 0.08 8.99 2.22
CA LEU A 52 -1.39 8.93 2.16
C LEU A 52 -1.99 7.81 3.01
N TYR A 53 -1.24 6.74 3.25
CA TYR A 53 -1.68 5.66 4.12
C TYR A 53 -1.93 6.19 5.53
N ILE A 54 -1.12 7.14 5.98
CA ILE A 54 -1.27 7.79 7.28
C ILE A 54 -2.66 8.44 7.39
N PHE A 55 -3.06 9.21 6.38
CA PHE A 55 -4.37 9.86 6.37
C PHE A 55 -5.52 8.86 6.27
N PHE A 56 -5.38 7.82 5.44
CA PHE A 56 -6.42 6.79 5.28
C PHE A 56 -6.62 6.01 6.58
N ILE A 57 -5.53 5.56 7.21
CA ILE A 57 -5.58 4.81 8.46
C ILE A 57 -6.09 5.66 9.61
N ASP A 58 -5.62 6.90 9.77
CA ASP A 58 -6.16 7.81 10.78
C ASP A 58 -7.69 7.97 10.62
N THR A 59 -8.16 8.11 9.39
CA THR A 59 -9.60 8.26 9.08
C THR A 59 -10.38 7.02 9.44
N LEU A 60 -9.91 5.86 9.00
CA LEU A 60 -10.57 4.58 9.24
C LEU A 60 -10.67 4.29 10.73
N ILE A 61 -9.59 4.52 11.48
CA ILE A 61 -9.56 4.33 12.94
C ILE A 61 -10.49 5.36 13.62
N ARG A 62 -10.38 6.64 13.28
CA ARG A 62 -11.15 7.73 13.91
C ARG A 62 -12.66 7.57 13.75
N TYR A 63 -13.10 7.12 12.58
CA TYR A 63 -14.52 6.88 12.29
C TYR A 63 -14.94 5.44 12.53
N ASN A 64 -14.06 4.61 13.11
CA ASN A 64 -14.33 3.23 13.46
C ASN A 64 -14.95 2.43 12.29
N CYS A 65 -14.36 2.60 11.10
CA CYS A 65 -14.93 2.11 9.84
C CYS A 65 -14.77 0.58 9.70
N TYR A 66 -15.79 -0.19 10.05
CA TYR A 66 -15.79 -1.65 9.91
C TYR A 66 -16.07 -2.18 8.50
N CYS A 67 -16.71 -1.38 7.66
CA CYS A 67 -17.16 -1.82 6.35
C CYS A 67 -15.97 -2.00 5.38
N ILE A 68 -15.76 -3.23 4.89
CA ILE A 68 -14.68 -3.56 3.93
C ILE A 68 -14.75 -2.71 2.66
N LYS A 69 -15.92 -2.21 2.27
CA LYS A 69 -16.10 -1.33 1.11
C LYS A 69 -15.34 0.00 1.28
N ASN A 70 -15.32 0.55 2.50
CA ASN A 70 -14.55 1.77 2.79
C ASN A 70 -13.04 1.50 2.70
N TRP A 71 -12.58 0.36 3.23
CA TRP A 71 -11.18 -0.07 3.12
C TRP A 71 -10.77 -0.29 1.67
N TYR A 72 -11.63 -0.90 0.87
CA TYR A 72 -11.41 -1.12 -0.55
C TYR A 72 -11.26 0.19 -1.32
N ILE A 73 -12.11 1.20 -1.06
CA ILE A 73 -11.99 2.50 -1.71
C ILE A 73 -10.67 3.18 -1.36
N PHE A 74 -10.26 3.17 -0.10
CA PHE A 74 -8.95 3.72 0.28
C PHE A 74 -7.81 2.96 -0.39
N GLY A 75 -7.92 1.64 -0.50
CA GLY A 75 -6.96 0.83 -1.25
C GLY A 75 -6.92 1.15 -2.74
N ALA A 76 -8.07 1.37 -3.38
CA ALA A 76 -8.14 1.78 -4.77
C ALA A 76 -7.53 3.18 -4.99
N LEU A 77 -7.74 4.10 -4.04
CA LEU A 77 -7.09 5.42 -4.04
C LEU A 77 -5.57 5.30 -3.89
N VAL A 78 -5.10 4.44 -3.00
CA VAL A 78 -3.67 4.09 -2.90
C VAL A 78 -3.15 3.67 -4.27
N GLY A 79 -3.78 2.67 -4.89
CA GLY A 79 -3.36 2.13 -6.18
C GLY A 79 -3.35 3.17 -7.29
N LEU A 80 -4.39 4.01 -7.33
CA LEU A 80 -4.51 5.04 -8.33
C LEU A 80 -3.33 6.01 -8.20
N ILE A 81 -2.99 6.41 -6.98
CA ILE A 81 -1.90 7.36 -6.74
C ILE A 81 -0.53 6.72 -6.95
N THR A 82 -0.28 5.53 -6.42
CA THR A 82 1.03 4.88 -6.57
C THR A 82 1.32 4.53 -8.03
N GLU A 83 0.33 4.04 -8.79
CA GLU A 83 0.56 3.62 -10.18
C GLU A 83 0.49 4.77 -11.18
N THR A 84 -0.54 5.62 -11.11
CA THR A 84 -0.65 6.73 -12.09
C THR A 84 0.35 7.83 -11.76
N TYR A 85 0.47 8.25 -10.50
CA TYR A 85 1.22 9.45 -10.12
C TYR A 85 2.70 9.18 -9.83
N VAL A 86 3.03 8.05 -9.17
CA VAL A 86 4.41 7.78 -8.75
C VAL A 86 5.13 6.87 -9.73
N ALA A 87 4.58 5.70 -10.06
CA ALA A 87 5.25 4.71 -10.88
C ALA A 87 5.27 5.07 -12.38
N LYS A 88 4.15 5.48 -12.96
CA LYS A 88 4.07 5.72 -14.41
C LYS A 88 4.60 7.09 -14.82
N VAL A 89 4.21 8.17 -14.16
CA VAL A 89 4.78 9.50 -14.43
C VAL A 89 6.30 9.51 -14.33
N THR A 90 6.85 8.81 -13.33
CA THR A 90 8.29 8.87 -13.06
C THR A 90 9.09 7.87 -13.91
N PHE A 91 8.50 6.75 -14.37
CA PHE A 91 9.27 5.66 -14.97
C PHE A 91 8.73 5.08 -16.29
N HIS A 92 7.47 5.33 -16.67
CA HIS A 92 6.84 4.71 -17.85
C HIS A 92 5.91 5.70 -18.58
N GLY A 93 6.33 6.18 -19.77
CA GLY A 93 5.44 6.87 -20.70
C GLY A 93 4.22 6.03 -21.08
N ALA A 94 3.15 6.67 -21.57
CA ALA A 94 1.92 5.97 -21.97
C ALA A 94 2.15 5.22 -23.30
N GLY A 95 2.18 3.88 -23.28
CA GLY A 95 2.27 3.08 -24.50
C GLY A 95 0.97 3.14 -25.31
N GLY A 96 1.06 3.57 -26.58
CA GLY A 96 -0.07 4.02 -27.40
C GLY A 96 -0.99 2.96 -28.04
N GLU A 97 -0.97 1.69 -27.62
CA GLU A 97 -1.69 0.63 -28.35
C GLU A 97 -3.05 0.23 -27.74
N ASN A 98 -3.31 0.52 -26.45
CA ASN A 98 -4.53 0.09 -25.74
C ASN A 98 -5.43 1.27 -25.32
N ILE A 99 -6.71 1.01 -25.03
CA ILE A 99 -7.63 2.02 -24.45
C ILE A 99 -7.10 2.45 -23.08
N GLN A 100 -6.82 3.75 -22.93
CA GLN A 100 -6.25 4.32 -21.71
C GLN A 100 -7.28 5.12 -20.91
N PHE A 101 -7.22 5.01 -19.58
CA PHE A 101 -7.91 5.84 -18.62
C PHE A 101 -6.87 6.52 -17.73
N LEU A 102 -6.88 7.87 -17.67
CA LEU A 102 -5.84 8.66 -17.01
C LEU A 102 -4.42 8.18 -17.40
N GLY A 103 -4.15 7.98 -18.70
CA GLY A 103 -2.85 7.51 -19.21
C GLY A 103 -2.46 6.07 -18.86
N VAL A 104 -3.39 5.28 -18.31
CA VAL A 104 -3.17 3.86 -17.96
C VAL A 104 -4.13 2.97 -18.71
N ASP A 105 -3.61 1.92 -19.34
CA ASP A 105 -4.43 0.86 -19.93
C ASP A 105 -5.55 0.41 -18.98
N ILE A 106 -6.79 0.36 -19.50
CA ILE A 106 -7.97 -0.01 -18.72
C ILE A 106 -7.84 -1.38 -18.06
N GLY A 107 -7.17 -2.35 -18.71
CA GLY A 107 -6.87 -3.64 -18.10
C GLY A 107 -5.96 -3.51 -16.87
N ALA A 108 -4.95 -2.64 -16.96
CA ALA A 108 -4.09 -2.30 -15.84
C ALA A 108 -4.83 -1.51 -14.76
N VAL A 109 -5.79 -0.65 -15.09
CA VAL A 109 -6.64 0.00 -14.08
C VAL A 109 -7.46 -1.04 -13.32
N LEU A 110 -8.15 -1.93 -14.03
CA LEU A 110 -9.03 -2.92 -13.42
C LEU A 110 -8.26 -3.93 -12.57
N PHE A 111 -7.10 -4.38 -13.02
CA PHE A 111 -6.31 -5.37 -12.30
C PHE A 111 -5.29 -4.73 -11.35
N ILE A 112 -4.39 -3.87 -11.83
CA ILE A 112 -3.29 -3.34 -11.02
C ILE A 112 -3.80 -2.35 -9.96
N ILE A 113 -4.62 -1.37 -10.37
CA ILE A 113 -5.09 -0.32 -9.47
C ILE A 113 -6.21 -0.86 -8.55
N LEU A 114 -7.29 -1.38 -9.14
CA LEU A 114 -8.51 -1.70 -8.41
C LEU A 114 -8.47 -3.03 -7.66
N PHE A 115 -7.76 -4.04 -8.18
CA PHE A 115 -7.61 -5.31 -7.47
C PHE A 115 -6.32 -5.30 -6.67
N TYR A 116 -5.20 -5.26 -7.39
CA TYR A 116 -3.91 -5.56 -6.83
C TYR A 116 -3.51 -4.58 -5.73
N HIS A 117 -3.51 -3.27 -5.96
CA HIS A 117 -3.12 -2.31 -4.92
C HIS A 117 -4.17 -2.21 -3.81
N ALA A 118 -5.45 -2.27 -4.16
CA ALA A 118 -6.50 -2.23 -3.15
C ALA A 118 -6.37 -3.37 -2.13
N TRP A 119 -6.05 -4.57 -2.62
CA TRP A 119 -5.92 -5.75 -1.78
C TRP A 119 -4.52 -5.89 -1.18
N PHE A 120 -3.48 -5.95 -2.02
CA PHE A 120 -2.11 -6.25 -1.59
C PHE A 120 -1.37 -5.05 -1.03
N SER A 121 -1.70 -3.82 -1.43
CA SER A 121 -1.03 -2.64 -0.86
C SER A 121 -1.77 -2.06 0.34
N PHE A 122 -3.06 -2.35 0.52
CA PHE A 122 -3.83 -1.74 1.60
C PHE A 122 -4.59 -2.74 2.49
N ILE A 123 -5.59 -3.47 1.96
CA ILE A 123 -6.46 -4.33 2.79
C ILE A 123 -5.67 -5.43 3.52
N ILE A 124 -4.84 -6.19 2.80
CA ILE A 124 -4.05 -7.28 3.36
C ILE A 124 -3.02 -6.78 4.37
N PRO A 125 -2.17 -5.77 4.06
CA PRO A 125 -1.25 -5.24 5.05
C PRO A 125 -1.99 -4.66 6.27
N SER A 126 -3.18 -4.08 6.10
CA SER A 126 -4.05 -3.68 7.24
C SER A 126 -4.50 -4.87 8.08
N TYR A 127 -4.91 -5.95 7.43
CA TYR A 127 -5.30 -7.18 8.10
C TYR A 127 -4.14 -7.80 8.88
N PHE A 128 -2.95 -7.84 8.28
CA PHE A 128 -1.71 -8.28 8.93
C PHE A 128 -1.36 -7.42 10.14
N ALA A 129 -1.40 -6.10 9.97
CA ALA A 129 -1.13 -5.14 11.03
C ALA A 129 -2.05 -5.35 12.24
N LYS A 130 -3.34 -5.61 12.00
CA LYS A 130 -4.29 -5.96 13.05
C LYS A 130 -3.96 -7.31 13.70
N ARG A 131 -3.79 -8.36 12.90
CA ARG A 131 -3.66 -9.74 13.40
C ARG A 131 -2.33 -9.99 14.11
N VAL A 132 -1.22 -9.60 13.49
CA VAL A 132 0.15 -9.95 13.89
C VAL A 132 0.76 -8.86 14.78
N LEU A 133 0.54 -7.58 14.44
CA LEU A 133 1.08 -6.47 15.22
C LEU A 133 0.10 -5.96 16.29
N LYS A 134 -1.15 -6.42 16.29
CA LYS A 134 -2.20 -5.97 17.24
C LYS A 134 -2.51 -4.47 17.12
N MET A 135 -2.29 -3.87 15.94
CA MET A 135 -2.69 -2.49 15.69
C MET A 135 -4.22 -2.36 15.83
N PRO A 136 -4.74 -1.28 16.45
CA PRO A 136 -6.16 -1.12 16.76
C PRO A 136 -6.94 -0.65 15.52
N LEU A 137 -6.93 -1.49 14.48
CA LEU A 137 -7.60 -1.22 13.22
C LEU A 137 -9.04 -1.74 13.26
N PRO A 138 -10.04 -0.95 12.86
CA PRO A 138 -11.44 -1.38 12.86
C PRO A 138 -11.80 -2.27 11.67
N ILE A 139 -10.87 -3.04 11.09
CA ILE A 139 -11.20 -3.98 10.02
C ILE A 139 -11.82 -5.27 10.59
N ILE A 140 -12.90 -5.78 9.99
CA ILE A 140 -13.56 -7.02 10.46
C ILE A 140 -12.65 -8.22 10.21
N GLU A 141 -12.43 -9.02 11.26
CA GLU A 141 -11.72 -10.29 11.13
C GLU A 141 -12.64 -11.34 10.51
N LYS A 142 -12.25 -11.90 9.36
CA LYS A 142 -13.00 -12.98 8.71
C LYS A 142 -12.05 -14.12 8.37
N ARG A 143 -12.50 -15.35 8.60
CA ARG A 143 -11.78 -16.58 8.23
C ARG A 143 -11.34 -16.61 6.77
N PHE A 144 -12.12 -16.01 5.88
CA PHE A 144 -11.76 -15.86 4.47
C PHE A 144 -10.44 -15.11 4.28
N PHE A 145 -10.21 -14.02 5.03
CA PHE A 145 -8.94 -13.30 4.96
C PHE A 145 -7.78 -14.14 5.48
N ASP A 146 -7.99 -14.96 6.51
CA ASP A 146 -6.95 -15.87 7.02
C ASP A 146 -6.51 -16.91 5.96
N ILE A 147 -7.47 -17.49 5.24
CA ILE A 147 -7.20 -18.43 4.14
C ILE A 147 -6.50 -17.71 2.98
N PHE A 148 -7.04 -16.57 2.55
CA PHE A 148 -6.45 -15.79 1.47
C PHE A 148 -5.01 -15.40 1.80
N PHE A 149 -4.76 -15.03 3.06
CA PHE A 149 -3.47 -14.62 3.60
C PHE A 149 -2.41 -15.74 3.58
N LEU A 150 -2.81 -16.98 3.89
CA LEU A 150 -1.92 -18.14 3.83
C LEU A 150 -1.47 -18.47 2.41
N PHE A 151 -2.37 -18.28 1.44
CA PHE A 151 -2.16 -18.68 0.04
C PHE A 151 -1.73 -17.52 -0.87
N ILE A 152 -1.38 -16.36 -0.32
CA ILE A 152 -0.86 -15.23 -1.09
C ILE A 152 0.27 -15.63 -2.06
N PRO A 153 1.30 -16.40 -1.65
CA PRO A 153 2.35 -16.83 -2.57
C PRO A 153 1.81 -17.57 -3.81
N LEU A 154 0.75 -18.38 -3.66
CA LEU A 154 0.16 -19.12 -4.78
C LEU A 154 -0.67 -18.23 -5.70
N PHE A 155 -1.40 -17.26 -5.14
CA PHE A 155 -2.19 -16.31 -5.94
C PHE A 155 -1.31 -15.36 -6.77
N LEU A 156 -0.12 -15.02 -6.27
CA LEU A 156 0.77 -14.06 -6.92
C LEU A 156 1.83 -14.71 -7.83
N LEU A 157 2.06 -16.01 -7.66
CA LEU A 157 2.95 -16.85 -8.47
C LEU A 157 2.91 -16.58 -9.99
N PRO A 158 1.76 -16.46 -10.66
CA PRO A 158 1.73 -16.27 -12.10
C PRO A 158 2.29 -14.91 -12.55
N ILE A 159 2.18 -13.89 -11.70
CA ILE A 159 2.69 -12.53 -11.94
C ILE A 159 4.19 -12.48 -11.62
N SER A 160 4.59 -13.13 -10.52
CA SER A 160 5.97 -13.23 -10.06
C SER A 160 6.90 -13.79 -11.11
N VAL A 161 6.44 -14.84 -11.81
CA VAL A 161 7.31 -15.66 -12.64
C VAL A 161 7.59 -15.00 -13.98
N GLN A 162 6.59 -14.33 -14.56
CA GLN A 162 6.77 -13.57 -15.78
C GLN A 162 7.77 -12.42 -15.61
N LYS A 163 7.80 -11.79 -14.42
CA LYS A 163 8.79 -10.75 -14.09
C LYS A 163 10.15 -11.30 -13.69
N SER A 164 10.20 -12.40 -12.91
CA SER A 164 11.46 -12.98 -12.45
C SER A 164 12.32 -13.54 -13.58
N LEU A 165 11.70 -14.04 -14.66
CA LEU A 165 12.41 -14.50 -15.86
C LEU A 165 13.18 -13.38 -16.57
N ASN A 166 12.77 -12.12 -16.41
CA ASN A 166 13.36 -10.98 -17.10
C ASN A 166 14.46 -10.25 -16.31
N ILE A 167 14.50 -10.39 -14.98
CA ILE A 167 15.36 -9.57 -14.10
C ILE A 167 16.39 -10.42 -13.32
N GLY A 168 16.16 -11.73 -13.22
CA GLY A 168 17.02 -12.66 -12.49
C GLY A 168 16.56 -12.87 -11.05
N ILE A 169 16.54 -14.14 -10.62
CA ILE A 169 16.01 -14.58 -9.32
C ILE A 169 16.77 -13.96 -8.14
N SER A 170 18.07 -13.75 -8.27
CA SER A 170 18.93 -13.21 -7.22
C SER A 170 18.56 -11.76 -6.84
N ALA A 171 18.26 -10.90 -7.81
CA ALA A 171 17.84 -9.53 -7.56
C ALA A 171 16.50 -9.47 -6.80
N LEU A 172 15.58 -10.40 -7.09
CA LEU A 172 14.29 -10.51 -6.40
C LEU A 172 14.50 -10.87 -4.95
N LEU A 173 15.26 -11.92 -4.68
CA LEU A 173 15.53 -12.37 -3.32
C LEU A 173 16.26 -11.30 -2.49
N ILE A 174 17.18 -10.53 -3.08
CA ILE A 174 17.86 -9.42 -2.39
C ILE A 174 16.85 -8.32 -2.02
N LEU A 175 15.98 -7.90 -2.94
CA LEU A 175 14.98 -6.88 -2.67
C LEU A 175 13.98 -7.32 -1.58
N MET A 176 13.52 -8.57 -1.68
CA MET A 176 12.63 -9.17 -0.69
C MET A 176 13.28 -9.19 0.70
N SER A 177 14.58 -9.51 0.76
CA SER A 177 15.35 -9.53 2.00
C SER A 177 15.54 -8.13 2.58
N PHE A 178 15.89 -7.14 1.75
CA PHE A 178 16.10 -5.75 2.20
C PHE A 178 14.83 -5.12 2.78
N SER A 179 13.72 -5.20 2.05
CA SER A 179 12.43 -4.68 2.54
C SER A 179 11.91 -5.48 3.74
N GLY A 180 12.15 -6.79 3.79
CA GLY A 180 11.90 -7.61 4.98
C GLY A 180 12.70 -7.14 6.20
N ILE A 181 13.98 -6.77 6.02
CA ILE A 181 14.82 -6.20 7.08
C ILE A 181 14.25 -4.86 7.57
N ILE A 182 13.91 -3.93 6.66
CA ILE A 182 13.29 -2.65 7.01
C ILE A 182 12.01 -2.90 7.83
N PHE A 183 11.20 -3.86 7.39
CA PHE A 183 9.97 -4.19 8.08
C PHE A 183 10.21 -4.75 9.49
N ILE A 184 11.12 -5.71 9.65
CA ILE A 184 11.51 -6.26 10.96
C ILE A 184 12.06 -5.16 11.87
N LEU A 185 12.95 -4.30 11.34
CA LEU A 185 13.53 -3.20 12.09
C LEU A 185 12.45 -2.21 12.55
N SER A 186 11.50 -1.85 11.68
CA SER A 186 10.39 -0.97 12.04
C SER A 186 9.53 -1.57 13.16
N CYS A 187 9.23 -2.87 13.11
CA CYS A 187 8.51 -3.58 14.16
C CYS A 187 9.29 -3.62 15.48
N TYR A 188 10.60 -3.85 15.40
CA TYR A 188 11.46 -3.88 16.58
C TYR A 188 11.55 -2.50 17.25
N ILE A 189 11.74 -1.44 16.47
CA ILE A 189 11.74 -0.06 16.95
C ILE A 189 10.38 0.30 17.55
N LEU A 190 9.27 -0.05 16.86
CA LEU A 190 7.92 0.17 17.36
C LEU A 190 7.69 -0.52 18.71
N LYS A 191 8.11 -1.79 18.85
CA LYS A 191 7.99 -2.52 20.10
C LYS A 191 8.76 -1.85 21.26
N LYS A 192 9.88 -1.18 20.96
CA LYS A 192 10.71 -0.49 21.95
C LYS A 192 10.21 0.91 22.33
N THR A 193 9.20 1.46 21.66
CA THR A 193 8.69 2.80 21.98
C THR A 193 7.88 2.86 23.28
N GLY A 194 7.34 1.72 23.75
CA GLY A 194 6.40 1.67 24.86
C GLY A 194 4.96 2.02 24.46
N PRO A 195 4.01 2.03 25.41
CA PRO A 195 2.60 2.27 25.11
C PRO A 195 2.37 3.67 24.52
N ILE A 196 1.57 3.72 23.46
CA ILE A 196 1.13 4.96 22.81
C ILE A 196 -0.27 5.27 23.33
N LYS A 197 -0.42 6.42 24.01
CA LYS A 197 -1.69 6.78 24.66
C LYS A 197 -2.80 7.09 23.64
N ASN A 198 -2.43 7.77 22.57
CA ASN A 198 -3.34 8.13 21.50
C ASN A 198 -2.63 8.03 20.15
N ILE A 199 -3.09 7.16 19.26
CA ILE A 199 -2.50 7.02 17.91
C ILE A 199 -3.10 8.01 16.90
N LEU A 200 -4.22 8.64 17.23
CA LEU A 200 -4.90 9.55 16.32
C LEU A 200 -4.12 10.85 16.15
N LEU A 201 -4.11 11.35 14.92
CA LEU A 201 -3.45 12.61 14.57
C LEU A 201 -4.27 13.80 15.05
N THR A 202 -3.59 14.76 15.64
CA THR A 202 -4.13 16.09 15.95
C THR A 202 -4.28 16.91 14.66
N VAL A 203 -5.06 17.99 14.73
CA VAL A 203 -5.19 18.94 13.61
C VAL A 203 -3.83 19.50 13.19
N THR A 204 -2.94 19.78 14.16
CA THR A 204 -1.60 20.29 13.89
C THR A 204 -0.73 19.26 13.18
N GLU A 205 -0.73 18.01 13.66
CA GLU A 205 0.01 16.90 13.00
C GLU A 205 -0.49 16.68 11.57
N LYS A 206 -1.82 16.69 11.33
CA LYS A 206 -2.38 16.59 9.98
C LYS A 206 -2.00 17.74 9.07
N LYS A 207 -1.96 18.98 9.57
CA LYS A 207 -1.52 20.15 8.78
C LYS A 207 -0.06 20.04 8.38
N ILE A 208 0.81 19.60 9.29
CA ILE A 208 2.23 19.37 8.99
C ILE A 208 2.37 18.27 7.95
N LEU A 209 1.70 17.13 8.14
CA LEU A 209 1.71 16.04 7.17
C LEU A 209 1.16 16.47 5.81
N PHE A 210 0.15 17.34 5.78
CA PHE A 210 -0.40 17.89 4.53
C PHE A 210 0.64 18.71 3.79
N LEU A 211 1.34 19.63 4.47
CA LEU A 211 2.40 20.43 3.86
C LEU A 211 3.56 19.56 3.35
N VAL A 212 3.96 18.56 4.13
CA VAL A 212 5.01 17.60 3.73
C VAL A 212 4.57 16.78 2.51
N THR A 213 3.31 16.30 2.49
CA THR A 213 2.75 15.55 1.36
C THR A 213 2.70 16.42 0.12
N LEU A 214 2.23 17.67 0.24
CA LEU A 214 2.20 18.63 -0.85
C LEU A 214 3.61 18.86 -1.41
N LEU A 215 4.59 19.12 -0.55
CA LEU A 215 5.97 19.38 -0.97
C LEU A 215 6.57 18.19 -1.74
N ILE A 216 6.40 16.97 -1.21
CA ILE A 216 6.89 15.75 -1.87
C ILE A 216 6.18 15.55 -3.21
N TYR A 217 4.87 15.72 -3.27
CA TYR A 217 4.09 15.46 -4.48
C TYR A 217 4.32 16.55 -5.52
N SER A 218 4.54 17.81 -5.12
CA SER A 218 4.97 18.88 -6.01
C SER A 218 6.37 18.64 -6.55
N PHE A 219 7.29 18.11 -5.74
CA PHE A 219 8.60 17.68 -6.23
C PHE A 219 8.46 16.60 -7.32
N PHE A 220 7.65 15.56 -7.11
CA PHE A 220 7.38 14.56 -8.15
C PHE A 220 6.68 15.16 -9.37
N PHE A 221 5.73 16.07 -9.17
CA PHE A 221 5.05 16.74 -10.27
C PHE A 221 6.01 17.55 -11.12
N ILE A 222 6.97 18.28 -10.54
CA ILE A 222 7.86 19.18 -11.26
C ILE A 222 9.03 18.42 -11.89
N PHE A 223 9.66 17.53 -11.13
CA PHE A 223 10.88 16.83 -11.56
C PHE A 223 10.60 15.50 -12.28
N GLY A 224 9.55 14.78 -11.87
CA GLY A 224 9.09 13.57 -12.55
C GLY A 224 8.58 13.86 -13.95
N THR A 225 7.92 15.00 -14.16
CA THR A 225 7.41 15.39 -15.48
C THR A 225 8.46 15.97 -16.42
N ASN A 226 9.52 16.60 -15.90
CA ASN A 226 10.47 17.36 -16.74
C ASN A 226 11.89 16.82 -16.81
N HIS A 227 12.35 15.95 -15.91
CA HIS A 227 13.79 15.63 -15.83
C HIS A 227 14.14 14.14 -15.71
N LEU A 228 13.29 13.32 -15.07
CA LEU A 228 13.54 11.89 -14.87
C LEU A 228 12.97 10.99 -15.99
N ALA A 229 11.96 11.46 -16.72
CA ALA A 229 11.35 10.74 -17.84
C ALA A 229 12.16 10.82 -19.15
N HIS A 230 13.20 11.66 -19.23
CA HIS A 230 14.01 11.88 -20.44
C HIS A 230 14.98 10.72 -20.70
N ASN A 231 14.42 9.65 -21.26
CA ASN A 231 15.00 8.73 -22.25
C ASN A 231 13.93 7.79 -22.85
N LYS A 232 12.65 7.92 -22.45
CA LYS A 232 11.51 7.17 -23.01
C LYS A 232 10.34 8.11 -23.28
N ALA A 233 10.38 8.78 -24.44
CA ALA A 233 9.35 9.68 -24.99
C ALA A 233 8.91 10.86 -24.07
N PRO A 234 8.54 12.02 -24.63
CA PRO A 234 7.81 13.02 -23.84
C PRO A 234 6.55 12.36 -23.25
N LEU A 235 6.14 12.76 -22.04
CA LEU A 235 4.94 12.22 -21.40
C LEU A 235 3.73 12.31 -22.32
N ASP A 236 3.31 11.18 -22.89
CA ASP A 236 1.96 11.01 -23.46
C ASP A 236 0.88 10.93 -22.35
N PHE A 237 1.18 11.45 -21.15
CA PHE A 237 0.21 11.63 -20.09
C PHE A 237 -0.36 13.04 -20.19
N PRO A 238 -1.69 13.20 -20.37
CA PRO A 238 -2.29 14.52 -20.42
C PRO A 238 -2.05 15.24 -19.09
N PRO A 239 -1.44 16.44 -19.07
CA PRO A 239 -1.23 17.23 -17.86
C PRO A 239 -2.53 17.41 -17.04
N GLY A 240 -3.68 17.41 -17.72
CA GLY A 240 -5.00 17.45 -17.10
C GLY A 240 -5.31 16.26 -16.19
N SER A 241 -4.85 15.05 -16.51
CA SER A 241 -5.06 13.85 -15.67
C SER A 241 -4.28 13.96 -14.35
N MET A 242 -3.05 14.44 -14.42
CA MET A 242 -2.20 14.68 -13.24
C MET A 242 -2.74 15.82 -12.39
N PHE A 243 -3.17 16.92 -13.03
CA PHE A 243 -3.78 18.03 -12.34
C PHE A 243 -5.06 17.59 -11.61
N LEU A 244 -5.93 16.82 -12.27
CA LEU A 244 -7.15 16.29 -11.67
C LEU A 244 -6.84 15.41 -10.47
N LEU A 245 -5.87 14.50 -10.57
CA LEU A 245 -5.49 13.63 -9.47
C LEU A 245 -4.92 14.41 -8.28
N THR A 246 -3.99 15.33 -8.54
CA THR A 246 -3.45 16.24 -7.51
C THR A 246 -4.57 17.04 -6.84
N PHE A 247 -5.53 17.55 -7.61
CA PHE A 247 -6.69 18.25 -7.09
C PHE A 247 -7.55 17.36 -6.17
N VAL A 248 -7.84 16.12 -6.59
CA VAL A 248 -8.59 15.14 -5.77
C VAL A 248 -7.86 14.84 -4.47
N ILE A 249 -6.53 14.66 -4.50
CA ILE A 249 -5.70 14.44 -3.31
C ILE A 249 -5.79 15.65 -2.37
N ILE A 250 -5.58 16.86 -2.89
CA ILE A 250 -5.65 18.09 -2.09
C ILE A 250 -7.04 18.26 -1.47
N MET A 251 -8.11 18.07 -2.24
CA MET A 251 -9.48 18.13 -1.75
C MET A 251 -9.72 17.10 -0.64
N TYR A 252 -9.30 15.85 -0.84
CA TYR A 252 -9.39 14.82 0.17
C TYR A 252 -8.66 15.23 1.46
N LEU A 253 -7.42 15.70 1.36
CA LEU A 253 -6.63 16.10 2.53
C LEU A 253 -7.25 17.29 3.28
N ILE A 254 -7.79 18.27 2.57
CA ILE A 254 -8.51 19.40 3.17
C ILE A 254 -9.75 18.90 3.92
N LEU A 255 -10.56 18.05 3.30
CA LEU A 255 -11.73 17.43 3.93
C LEU A 255 -11.32 16.63 5.17
N ASN A 256 -10.22 15.90 5.09
CA ASN A 256 -9.66 15.11 6.18
C ASN A 256 -9.24 15.94 7.40
N ILE A 257 -8.65 17.11 7.17
CA ILE A 257 -8.29 18.05 8.24
C ILE A 257 -9.55 18.67 8.86
N ARG A 258 -10.51 19.06 8.02
CA ARG A 258 -11.78 19.66 8.48
C ARG A 258 -12.61 18.67 9.29
N SER A 259 -12.57 17.39 8.94
CA SER A 259 -13.38 16.37 9.59
C SER A 259 -12.99 16.15 11.06
N VAL A 260 -11.72 16.36 11.42
CA VAL A 260 -11.23 16.32 12.81
C VAL A 260 -11.84 17.43 13.67
N LYS A 261 -12.04 18.63 13.11
CA LYS A 261 -12.62 19.76 13.83
C LYS A 261 -14.09 19.57 14.17
N LYS A 262 -14.79 18.70 13.45
CA LYS A 262 -16.22 18.42 13.68
C LYS A 262 -16.45 17.31 14.71
N SER A 263 -15.51 16.39 14.85
CA SER A 263 -15.60 15.29 15.82
C SER A 263 -15.04 15.76 17.17
N ASN A 264 -15.84 16.49 17.96
CA ASN A 264 -15.44 16.90 19.31
C ASN A 264 -15.49 15.75 20.34
N GLU A 265 -15.99 14.56 19.97
CA GLU A 265 -16.13 13.37 20.82
C GLU A 265 -15.19 12.23 20.41
N ILE A 266 -13.91 12.52 20.20
CA ILE A 266 -12.97 11.45 19.84
C ILE A 266 -12.43 10.81 21.13
N THR A 267 -12.86 9.59 21.40
CA THR A 267 -12.25 8.72 22.41
C THR A 267 -10.78 8.50 22.08
N GLU A 268 -9.89 8.68 23.05
CA GLU A 268 -8.48 8.36 22.89
C GLU A 268 -8.30 6.89 22.50
N ILE A 269 -7.57 6.62 21.41
CA ILE A 269 -7.29 5.25 20.97
C ILE A 269 -5.84 4.92 21.30
N SER A 270 -5.67 4.12 22.34
CA SER A 270 -4.35 3.66 22.77
C SER A 270 -3.90 2.44 21.98
N TYR A 271 -2.59 2.25 21.93
CA TYR A 271 -1.96 1.07 21.35
C TYR A 271 -0.79 0.64 22.22
N ASN A 272 -0.64 -0.67 22.42
CA ASN A 272 0.44 -1.26 23.20
C ASN A 272 1.39 -2.06 22.28
N PRO A 273 2.49 -1.47 21.81
CA PRO A 273 3.47 -2.15 20.96
C PRO A 273 4.14 -3.37 21.59
N ASN A 274 4.08 -3.53 22.92
CA ASN A 274 4.65 -4.71 23.58
C ASN A 274 3.96 -6.01 23.15
N LEU A 275 2.72 -5.92 22.65
CA LEU A 275 1.94 -7.03 22.13
C LEU A 275 2.45 -7.55 20.77
N ILE A 276 3.37 -6.83 20.11
CA ILE A 276 3.96 -7.26 18.84
C ILE A 276 4.75 -8.56 19.05
N ASN A 277 4.35 -9.60 18.32
CA ASN A 277 5.08 -10.87 18.27
C ASN A 277 6.13 -10.84 17.15
N ILE A 278 7.34 -10.37 17.47
CA ILE A 278 8.46 -10.28 16.52
C ILE A 278 8.82 -11.66 15.94
N ARG A 279 8.72 -12.74 16.73
CA ARG A 279 9.00 -14.10 16.23
C ARG A 279 8.03 -14.46 15.11
N LEU A 280 6.74 -14.19 15.29
CA LEU A 280 5.73 -14.42 14.26
C LEU A 280 5.98 -13.57 13.00
N VAL A 281 6.38 -12.30 13.15
CA VAL A 281 6.75 -11.45 12.01
C VAL A 281 7.92 -12.05 11.22
N VAL A 282 8.99 -12.46 11.91
CA VAL A 282 10.16 -13.09 11.28
C VAL A 282 9.78 -14.40 10.61
N THR A 283 9.02 -15.28 11.29
CA THR A 283 8.54 -16.54 10.71
C THR A 283 7.73 -16.30 9.45
N TRP A 284 6.88 -15.28 9.44
CA TRP A 284 6.07 -14.95 8.27
C TRP A 284 6.93 -14.52 7.07
N ILE A 285 7.89 -13.62 7.32
CA ILE A 285 8.80 -13.13 6.28
C ILE A 285 9.65 -14.27 5.72
N VAL A 286 10.20 -15.11 6.58
CA VAL A 286 10.99 -16.28 6.18
C VAL A 286 10.13 -17.25 5.38
N PHE A 287 8.93 -17.59 5.85
CA PHE A 287 7.99 -18.45 5.13
C PHE A 287 7.69 -17.90 3.74
N HIS A 288 7.37 -16.60 3.63
CA HIS A 288 7.03 -15.98 2.34
C HIS A 288 8.21 -16.01 1.37
N ILE A 289 9.42 -15.63 1.83
CA ILE A 289 10.64 -15.67 1.01
C ILE A 289 10.94 -17.10 0.56
N SER A 290 10.90 -18.08 1.48
CA SER A 290 11.17 -19.48 1.18
C SER A 290 10.14 -20.07 0.22
N ALA A 291 8.85 -19.86 0.47
CA ALA A 291 7.78 -20.33 -0.40
C ALA A 291 7.92 -19.74 -1.81
N THR A 292 8.16 -18.42 -1.90
CA THR A 292 8.38 -17.76 -3.18
C THR A 292 9.61 -18.32 -3.91
N GLY A 293 10.72 -18.52 -3.19
CA GLY A 293 11.95 -19.09 -3.76
C GLY A 293 11.76 -20.51 -4.29
N VAL A 294 11.08 -21.38 -3.53
CA VAL A 294 10.74 -22.76 -3.94
C VAL A 294 9.84 -22.74 -5.17
N LEU A 295 8.84 -21.87 -5.20
CA LEU A 295 7.90 -21.75 -6.32
C LEU A 295 8.62 -21.30 -7.60
N ILE A 296 9.49 -20.29 -7.52
CA ILE A 296 10.27 -19.80 -8.67
C ILE A 296 11.23 -20.88 -9.19
N ALA A 297 11.91 -21.60 -8.27
CA ALA A 297 12.83 -22.68 -8.64
C ALA A 297 12.09 -23.85 -9.32
N SER A 298 10.92 -24.22 -8.81
CA SER A 298 10.10 -25.31 -9.37
C SER A 298 9.60 -24.99 -10.78
N LEU A 299 9.32 -23.72 -11.08
CA LEU A 299 8.82 -23.28 -12.38
C LEU A 299 9.89 -23.17 -13.47
N HIS A 300 11.16 -23.08 -13.10
CA HIS A 300 12.26 -23.25 -14.07
C HIS A 300 12.35 -24.70 -14.56
N VAL A 301 11.83 -25.66 -13.80
CA VAL A 301 11.90 -27.09 -14.09
C VAL A 301 10.60 -27.60 -14.72
N PHE A 302 9.45 -27.06 -14.33
CA PHE A 302 8.14 -27.57 -14.74
C PHE A 302 7.17 -26.46 -15.20
N ILE A 303 6.92 -26.45 -16.53
CA ILE A 303 5.63 -26.10 -17.16
C ILE A 303 5.29 -24.60 -17.33
N ILE A 304 5.69 -24.05 -18.48
CA ILE A 304 5.27 -22.74 -19.01
C ILE A 304 3.75 -22.67 -19.36
N PRO A 305 3.09 -23.72 -19.92
CA PRO A 305 1.68 -23.62 -20.34
C PRO A 305 0.67 -23.49 -19.18
N ILE A 306 0.79 -24.31 -18.12
CA ILE A 306 -0.08 -24.23 -16.94
C ILE A 306 0.05 -22.87 -16.27
N LEU A 307 1.28 -22.33 -16.20
CA LEU A 307 1.52 -21.01 -15.64
C LEU A 307 0.77 -19.92 -16.42
N LYS A 308 0.81 -19.92 -17.75
CA LYS A 308 0.05 -18.97 -18.59
C LYS A 308 -1.45 -19.06 -18.34
N PHE A 309 -1.99 -20.28 -18.23
CA PHE A 309 -3.40 -20.51 -17.91
C PHE A 309 -3.76 -19.95 -16.53
N LEU A 310 -2.94 -20.22 -15.51
CA LEU A 310 -3.14 -19.70 -14.16
C LEU A 310 -3.07 -18.17 -14.14
N THR A 311 -2.12 -17.54 -14.86
CA THR A 311 -2.04 -16.07 -14.98
C THR A 311 -3.33 -15.50 -15.54
N LEU A 312 -3.86 -16.10 -16.62
CA LEU A 312 -5.11 -15.66 -17.22
C LEU A 312 -6.28 -15.82 -16.25
N LEU A 313 -6.41 -16.99 -15.62
CA LEU A 313 -7.47 -17.29 -14.67
C LEU A 313 -7.48 -16.32 -13.49
N PHE A 314 -6.33 -16.13 -12.84
CA PHE A 314 -6.21 -15.21 -11.71
C PHE A 314 -6.37 -13.74 -12.12
N GLY A 315 -5.93 -13.37 -13.32
CA GLY A 315 -6.19 -12.06 -13.92
C GLY A 315 -7.69 -11.78 -14.06
N LEU A 316 -8.43 -12.71 -14.68
CA LEU A 316 -9.88 -12.60 -14.85
C LEU A 316 -10.63 -12.59 -13.52
N LEU A 317 -10.22 -13.43 -12.56
CA LEU A 317 -10.78 -13.43 -11.20
C LEU A 317 -10.56 -12.09 -10.50
N GLY A 318 -9.33 -11.55 -10.56
CA GLY A 318 -9.00 -10.25 -9.98
C GLY A 318 -9.84 -9.11 -10.59
N ILE A 319 -9.97 -9.07 -11.92
CA ILE A 319 -10.82 -8.09 -12.61
C ILE A 319 -12.27 -8.22 -12.18
N SER A 320 -12.79 -9.45 -12.09
CA SER A 320 -14.17 -9.71 -11.66
C SER A 320 -14.42 -9.21 -10.24
N VAL A 321 -13.48 -9.48 -9.32
CA VAL A 321 -13.51 -8.97 -7.95
C VAL A 321 -13.45 -7.44 -7.92
N SER A 322 -12.60 -6.81 -8.73
CA SER A 322 -12.54 -5.35 -8.85
C SER A 322 -13.87 -4.74 -9.26
N ILE A 323 -14.49 -5.27 -10.31
CA ILE A 323 -15.76 -4.76 -10.83
C ILE A 323 -16.84 -4.88 -9.76
N TYR A 324 -16.95 -6.06 -9.14
CA TYR A 324 -17.91 -6.29 -8.05
C TYR A 324 -17.67 -5.37 -6.84
N MET A 325 -16.42 -5.23 -6.40
CA MET A 325 -16.08 -4.40 -5.24
C MET A 325 -16.28 -2.92 -5.53
N LEU A 326 -15.89 -2.44 -6.72
CA LEU A 326 -16.11 -1.05 -7.13
C LEU A 326 -17.59 -0.73 -7.21
N THR A 327 -18.37 -1.52 -7.94
CA THR A 327 -19.83 -1.29 -8.09
C THR A 327 -20.53 -1.34 -6.74
N SER A 328 -20.29 -2.38 -5.94
CA SER A 328 -20.93 -2.55 -4.63
C SER A 328 -20.52 -1.48 -3.60
N SER A 329 -19.29 -0.93 -3.71
CA SER A 329 -18.81 0.16 -2.87
C SER A 329 -19.42 1.51 -3.30
N THR A 330 -19.55 1.75 -4.60
CA THR A 330 -20.23 2.94 -5.14
C THR A 330 -21.70 2.97 -4.72
N PHE A 331 -22.44 1.86 -4.90
CA PHE A 331 -23.83 1.77 -4.44
C PHE A 331 -23.96 1.97 -2.93
N TYR A 332 -23.02 1.44 -2.15
CA TYR A 332 -23.00 1.63 -0.71
C TYR A 332 -22.87 3.11 -0.32
N ILE A 333 -21.93 3.85 -0.93
CA ILE A 333 -21.77 5.29 -0.67
C ILE A 333 -23.00 6.09 -1.10
N LEU A 334 -23.56 5.80 -2.29
CA LEU A 334 -24.72 6.52 -2.79
C LEU A 334 -25.95 6.31 -1.91
N ASN A 335 -26.11 5.11 -1.35
CA ASN A 335 -27.24 4.79 -0.47
C ASN A 335 -27.06 5.34 0.95
N GLN A 336 -25.84 5.52 1.44
CA GLN A 336 -25.61 6.16 2.75
C GLN A 336 -26.06 7.63 2.80
N LYS A 337 -26.12 8.34 1.66
CA LYS A 337 -26.62 9.73 1.62
C LYS A 337 -28.14 9.85 1.77
N LYS A 338 -28.87 8.74 1.77
CA LYS A 338 -30.34 8.71 1.91
C LYS A 338 -30.81 8.38 3.33
N MET A 339 -29.89 8.16 4.25
CA MET A 339 -30.13 8.00 5.70
C MET A 339 -29.51 9.19 6.41
#